data_AF-A0A9N8YPL7-F1
#
_entry.id   AF-A0A9N8YPL7-F1
#
_cell.length_a   1.000
_cell.length_b   1.000
_cell.length_c   1.000
_cell.angle_alpha   90.00
_cell.angle_beta   90.00
_cell.angle_gamma   90.00
#
_symmetry.space_group_name_H-M   'P 1'
#
loop_
_entity.id
_entity.type
_entity.pdbx_description
1 polymer ?
#
loop_
_entity_poly.entity_id
_entity_poly.type
_entity_poly.pdbx_seq_one_letter_code
_entity_poly.pdbx_strand_id
1 'polypeptide(L)'
;MTFKKKVVKEIPGFEYIHSDIVLIPGFRGSKLVNDKTKKTGWISLCTPFLPQSKESIDLPLNITKHEQDSINGTIIHQPFKLHKFSYDWRRTNESSTEIFIKFLQDIYNNNGNKKIYIIAHSNGGLISLSALHQHPHLIGGIIFAGTPFGGAPGIFGNLRHGISLLFNKKIQDDAAHFALRTVFSLMPPKLDAFKDQDDSTKYANIDYFDVEEWKNSDWSLAINEDNPRYNELGTRQERIDYLQRTLEAAKRFHKTLEKPSENFEYPPLCTLVSNIHLTNGGYPMGKLDDGRHSILYDKAIAADGDSAVPIERTKLPEGIPFEVVHTNNSHGSLLEDLEAVGKALQTIFNKH
;
A
#
# COMPACT_ATOMS: atom_id res chain seq x y z
N MET A 1 -2.95 -43.19 -24.38
CA MET A 1 -2.32 -42.12 -23.56
C MET A 1 -3.19 -41.89 -22.34
N THR A 2 -2.75 -42.38 -21.19
CA THR A 2 -3.41 -42.20 -19.90
C THR A 2 -3.18 -40.75 -19.44
N PHE A 3 -4.24 -39.94 -19.44
CA PHE A 3 -4.19 -38.63 -18.80
C PHE A 3 -3.92 -38.83 -17.31
N LYS A 4 -2.68 -38.57 -16.88
CA LYS A 4 -2.38 -38.44 -15.44
C LYS A 4 -3.23 -37.29 -14.91
N LYS A 5 -4.28 -37.61 -14.14
CA LYS A 5 -4.99 -36.64 -13.30
C LYS A 5 -3.93 -35.86 -12.54
N LYS A 6 -3.82 -34.56 -12.80
CA LYS A 6 -2.93 -33.67 -12.06
C LYS A 6 -3.40 -33.74 -10.60
N VAL A 7 -2.61 -34.39 -9.74
CA VAL A 7 -2.90 -34.44 -8.30
C VAL A 7 -2.82 -33.00 -7.83
N VAL A 8 -3.96 -32.39 -7.59
CA VAL A 8 -4.03 -31.08 -6.93
C VAL A 8 -3.56 -31.35 -5.50
N LYS A 9 -2.37 -30.86 -5.14
CA LYS A 9 -1.88 -30.93 -3.76
C LYS A 9 -2.91 -30.20 -2.91
N GLU A 10 -3.57 -30.91 -2.00
CA GLU A 10 -4.45 -30.27 -1.01
C GLU A 10 -3.59 -29.34 -0.16
N ILE A 11 -3.99 -28.08 -0.10
CA ILE A 11 -3.30 -27.04 0.65
C ILE A 11 -4.11 -26.82 1.93
N PRO A 12 -3.57 -27.17 3.11
CA PRO A 12 -4.26 -26.99 4.38
C PRO A 12 -4.69 -25.53 4.60
N GLY A 13 -5.82 -25.34 5.28
CA GLY A 13 -6.38 -24.03 5.60
C GLY A 13 -7.55 -23.60 4.71
N PHE A 14 -7.58 -24.04 3.45
CA PHE A 14 -8.68 -23.70 2.54
C PHE A 14 -9.99 -24.39 2.97
N GLU A 15 -9.90 -25.58 3.56
CA GLU A 15 -11.02 -26.38 4.09
C GLU A 15 -11.89 -25.65 5.13
N TYR A 16 -11.38 -24.59 5.77
CA TYR A 16 -12.09 -23.84 6.81
C TYR A 16 -12.90 -22.65 6.30
N ILE A 17 -12.83 -22.32 5.01
CA ILE A 17 -13.54 -21.17 4.45
C ILE A 17 -15.05 -21.40 4.51
N HIS A 18 -15.75 -20.54 5.28
CA HIS A 18 -17.20 -20.63 5.50
C HIS A 18 -17.94 -19.29 5.24
N SER A 19 -17.25 -18.28 4.72
CA SER A 19 -17.81 -16.96 4.42
C SER A 19 -17.11 -16.32 3.22
N ASP A 20 -17.69 -15.25 2.71
CA ASP A 20 -17.15 -14.48 1.58
C ASP A 20 -15.77 -13.90 1.92
N ILE A 21 -14.89 -13.92 0.92
CA ILE A 21 -13.54 -13.40 1.00
C ILE A 21 -13.39 -12.22 0.06
N VAL A 22 -12.78 -11.14 0.52
CA VAL A 22 -12.41 -9.99 -0.30
C VAL A 22 -10.90 -9.93 -0.47
N LEU A 23 -10.45 -9.90 -1.72
CA LEU A 23 -9.07 -9.59 -2.08
C LEU A 23 -8.93 -8.09 -2.31
N ILE A 24 -8.02 -7.45 -1.59
CA ILE A 24 -7.64 -6.05 -1.81
C ILE A 24 -6.16 -5.98 -2.15
N PRO A 25 -5.80 -5.45 -3.34
CA PRO A 25 -4.42 -5.43 -3.77
C PRO A 25 -3.64 -4.27 -3.15
N GLY A 26 -2.32 -4.27 -3.34
CA GLY A 26 -1.45 -3.18 -2.93
C GLY A 26 -1.53 -1.93 -3.82
N PHE A 27 -0.66 -0.97 -3.50
CA PHE A 27 -0.43 0.21 -4.33
C PHE A 27 -0.09 -0.22 -5.77
N ARG A 28 -0.82 0.31 -6.75
CA ARG A 28 -0.73 -0.05 -8.19
C ARG A 28 -1.29 -1.42 -8.58
N GLY A 29 -1.97 -2.10 -7.68
CA GLY A 29 -2.54 -3.42 -7.96
C GLY A 29 -3.88 -3.41 -8.71
N SER A 30 -4.51 -2.25 -8.90
CA SER A 30 -5.72 -2.09 -9.71
C SER A 30 -5.41 -1.45 -11.07
N LYS A 31 -6.03 -1.97 -12.14
CA LYS A 31 -5.98 -1.36 -13.46
C LYS A 31 -6.86 -0.11 -13.49
N LEU A 32 -6.29 1.02 -13.90
CA LEU A 32 -7.04 2.24 -14.15
C LEU A 32 -7.48 2.27 -15.61
N VAL A 33 -8.69 2.76 -15.91
CA VAL A 33 -9.20 2.89 -17.29
C VAL A 33 -9.75 4.29 -17.49
N ASN A 34 -9.39 4.91 -18.62
CA ASN A 34 -9.91 6.21 -19.00
C ASN A 34 -11.36 6.08 -19.48
N ASP A 35 -12.26 6.85 -18.89
CA ASP A 35 -13.70 6.74 -19.13
C ASP A 35 -14.13 7.08 -20.54
N LYS A 36 -13.46 8.06 -21.13
CA LYS A 36 -13.79 8.59 -22.46
C LYS A 36 -13.23 7.69 -23.55
N THR A 37 -12.01 7.21 -23.38
CA THR A 37 -11.31 6.44 -24.42
C THR A 37 -11.44 4.93 -24.24
N LYS A 38 -11.91 4.46 -23.08
CA LYS A 38 -11.93 3.05 -22.65
C LYS A 38 -10.56 2.36 -22.70
N LYS A 39 -9.48 3.12 -22.88
CA LYS A 39 -8.11 2.60 -22.83
C LYS A 39 -7.69 2.47 -21.38
N THR A 40 -6.94 1.43 -21.07
CA THR A 40 -6.28 1.30 -19.77
C THR A 40 -5.40 2.52 -19.54
N GLY A 41 -5.74 3.31 -18.54
CA GLY A 41 -4.95 4.40 -18.00
C GLY A 41 -3.78 3.84 -17.19
N TRP A 42 -2.91 3.07 -17.81
CA TRP A 42 -1.51 3.19 -17.42
C TRP A 42 -1.10 4.57 -17.90
N ILE A 43 -0.66 5.44 -16.98
CA ILE A 43 -0.10 6.78 -17.23
C ILE A 43 0.38 6.87 -18.68
N SER A 44 -0.32 7.61 -19.54
CA SER A 44 -0.09 7.58 -20.98
C SER A 44 1.29 8.14 -21.32
N LEU A 45 2.24 7.21 -21.40
CA LEU A 45 3.36 7.09 -22.34
C LEU A 45 3.57 8.30 -23.26
N CYS A 46 4.63 9.06 -23.04
CA CYS A 46 5.26 9.79 -24.13
C CYS A 46 5.83 8.78 -25.15
N THR A 47 5.04 8.38 -26.14
CA THR A 47 5.61 7.87 -27.41
C THR A 47 6.06 9.05 -28.26
N PRO A 48 7.23 8.98 -28.93
CA PRO A 48 7.89 10.12 -29.57
C PRO A 48 7.12 10.87 -30.68
N PHE A 49 5.89 10.47 -31.02
CA PHE A 49 5.15 10.99 -32.18
C PHE A 49 3.91 11.85 -31.85
N LEU A 50 3.51 12.03 -30.59
CA LEU A 50 2.36 12.88 -30.20
C LEU A 50 2.65 13.65 -28.89
N PRO A 51 3.18 14.89 -28.94
CA PRO A 51 3.64 15.63 -27.75
C PRO A 51 2.55 16.40 -26.99
N GLN A 52 1.26 16.30 -27.35
CA GLN A 52 0.25 17.27 -26.90
C GLN A 52 -0.92 16.73 -26.07
N SER A 53 -0.96 15.45 -25.67
CA SER A 53 -2.02 15.00 -24.76
C SER A 53 -1.62 15.24 -23.29
N LYS A 54 -1.96 16.41 -22.75
CA LYS A 54 -2.00 16.65 -21.30
C LYS A 54 -3.12 15.80 -20.69
N GLU A 55 -2.80 14.62 -20.19
CA GLU A 55 -3.74 13.89 -19.33
C GLU A 55 -3.59 14.43 -17.90
N SER A 56 -4.64 15.12 -17.42
CA SER A 56 -4.73 15.53 -16.01
C SER A 56 -4.71 14.29 -15.11
N ILE A 57 -3.91 14.32 -14.05
CA ILE A 57 -3.90 13.29 -13.00
C ILE A 57 -5.29 13.19 -12.33
N ASP A 58 -6.10 14.25 -12.40
CA ASP A 58 -7.49 14.29 -11.92
C ASP A 58 -8.53 13.97 -13.01
N LEU A 59 -8.13 13.40 -14.17
CA LEU A 59 -9.10 12.83 -15.10
C LEU A 59 -9.96 11.77 -14.37
N PRO A 60 -11.28 11.73 -14.63
CA PRO A 60 -12.12 10.64 -14.16
C PRO A 60 -11.63 9.36 -14.83
N LEU A 61 -10.85 8.58 -14.08
CA LEU A 61 -10.53 7.20 -14.41
C LEU A 61 -11.50 6.37 -13.59
N ASN A 62 -12.42 5.64 -14.23
CA ASN A 62 -13.13 4.60 -13.52
C ASN A 62 -12.23 3.38 -13.36
N ILE A 63 -12.42 2.73 -12.22
CA ILE A 63 -12.02 1.36 -12.02
C ILE A 63 -12.99 0.52 -12.87
N THR A 64 -12.49 -0.16 -13.90
CA THR A 64 -13.32 -1.14 -14.60
C THR A 64 -13.43 -2.38 -13.74
N LYS A 65 -14.64 -2.59 -13.20
CA LYS A 65 -15.12 -3.90 -12.74
C LYS A 65 -15.02 -4.85 -13.94
N HIS A 66 -14.12 -5.83 -13.89
CA HIS A 66 -14.14 -6.87 -14.93
C HIS A 66 -15.34 -7.76 -14.61
N GLU A 67 -16.17 -8.11 -15.59
CA GLU A 67 -17.46 -8.80 -15.42
C GLU A 67 -17.43 -10.21 -14.75
N GLN A 68 -16.29 -10.61 -14.18
CA GLN A 68 -16.13 -11.71 -13.23
C GLN A 68 -15.40 -11.25 -11.95
N ASP A 69 -15.92 -10.22 -11.28
CA ASP A 69 -15.36 -9.71 -10.01
C ASP A 69 -15.63 -10.62 -8.81
N SER A 70 -16.51 -11.62 -8.98
CA SER A 70 -16.70 -12.68 -8.01
C SER A 70 -16.53 -14.07 -8.60
N ILE A 71 -15.81 -14.94 -7.89
CA ILE A 71 -15.68 -16.37 -8.23
C ILE A 71 -16.40 -17.15 -7.13
N ASN A 72 -17.36 -17.97 -7.51
CA ASN A 72 -18.01 -18.89 -6.59
C ASN A 72 -17.04 -20.04 -6.27
N GLY A 73 -16.82 -20.28 -4.99
CA GLY A 73 -16.10 -21.44 -4.49
C GLY A 73 -17.03 -22.33 -3.66
N THR A 74 -16.77 -23.64 -3.66
CA THR A 74 -17.42 -24.58 -2.76
C THR A 74 -16.35 -25.44 -2.12
N ILE A 75 -16.31 -25.43 -0.80
CA ILE A 75 -15.46 -26.31 0.01
C ILE A 75 -16.39 -27.03 0.98
N ILE A 76 -16.38 -28.37 0.95
CA ILE A 76 -17.13 -29.24 1.87
C ILE A 76 -18.59 -28.75 2.07
N HIS A 77 -19.28 -28.47 0.97
CA HIS A 77 -20.69 -28.04 0.92
C HIS A 77 -21.04 -26.64 1.46
N GLN A 78 -20.08 -25.76 1.78
CA GLN A 78 -20.36 -24.35 2.06
C GLN A 78 -20.00 -23.45 0.86
N PRO A 79 -20.99 -22.83 0.19
CA PRO A 79 -20.71 -21.89 -0.89
C PRO A 79 -20.16 -20.57 -0.30
N PHE A 80 -19.05 -20.11 -0.84
CA PHE A 80 -18.52 -18.77 -0.57
C PHE A 80 -18.23 -18.05 -1.89
N LYS A 81 -18.16 -16.71 -1.83
CA LYS A 81 -17.75 -15.89 -2.96
C LYS A 81 -16.42 -15.22 -2.67
N LEU A 82 -15.51 -15.32 -3.62
CA LEU A 82 -14.29 -14.54 -3.64
C LEU A 82 -14.54 -13.26 -4.42
N HIS A 83 -14.45 -12.11 -3.77
CA HIS A 83 -14.65 -10.80 -4.37
C HIS A 83 -13.31 -10.08 -4.56
N LYS A 84 -13.16 -9.34 -5.67
CA LYS A 84 -11.98 -8.50 -5.90
C LYS A 84 -12.35 -7.04 -5.70
N PHE A 85 -11.68 -6.38 -4.75
CA PHE A 85 -11.77 -4.94 -4.62
C PHE A 85 -10.70 -4.26 -5.49
N SER A 86 -11.12 -3.22 -6.20
CA SER A 86 -10.21 -2.37 -6.97
C SER A 86 -10.45 -0.92 -6.62
N TYR A 87 -9.37 -0.14 -6.59
CA TYR A 87 -9.41 1.25 -6.12
C TYR A 87 -8.43 2.15 -6.89
N ASP A 88 -8.68 3.45 -6.84
CA ASP A 88 -7.78 4.45 -7.43
C ASP A 88 -6.63 4.75 -6.46
N TRP A 89 -5.54 4.00 -6.62
CA TRP A 89 -4.31 4.10 -5.83
C TRP A 89 -3.55 5.44 -5.98
N ARG A 90 -4.07 6.39 -6.78
CA ARG A 90 -3.53 7.76 -6.88
C ARG A 90 -4.14 8.69 -5.82
N ARG A 91 -5.29 8.32 -5.26
CA ARG A 91 -6.03 9.11 -4.26
C ARG A 91 -5.46 8.90 -2.87
N THR A 92 -6.04 9.56 -1.87
CA THR A 92 -5.67 9.32 -0.48
C THR A 92 -6.21 7.97 -0.02
N ASN A 93 -5.59 7.40 1.00
CA ASN A 93 -6.10 6.16 1.58
C ASN A 93 -7.44 6.38 2.29
N GLU A 94 -7.75 7.55 2.85
CA GLU A 94 -9.08 7.84 3.41
C GLU A 94 -10.19 7.67 2.36
N SER A 95 -10.02 8.27 1.18
CA SER A 95 -11.00 8.13 0.10
C SER A 95 -11.13 6.69 -0.38
N SER A 96 -10.04 5.93 -0.36
CA SER A 96 -10.06 4.51 -0.73
C SER A 96 -10.78 3.67 0.32
N THR A 97 -10.59 3.97 1.61
CA THR A 97 -11.29 3.35 2.74
C THR A 97 -12.79 3.59 2.68
N GLU A 98 -13.25 4.82 2.40
CA GLU A 98 -14.68 5.11 2.26
C GLU A 98 -15.36 4.27 1.18
N ILE A 99 -14.68 4.10 0.04
CA ILE A 99 -15.18 3.27 -1.07
C ILE A 99 -15.14 1.78 -0.69
N PHE A 100 -14.09 1.36 0.03
CA PHE A 100 -13.95 -0.02 0.49
C PHE A 100 -15.03 -0.41 1.51
N ILE A 101 -15.34 0.46 2.46
CA ILE A 101 -16.43 0.25 3.43
C ILE A 101 -17.77 0.08 2.72
N LYS A 102 -18.08 0.93 1.73
CA LYS A 102 -19.32 0.78 0.93
C LYS A 102 -19.36 -0.57 0.21
N PHE A 103 -18.25 -0.98 -0.37
CA PHE A 103 -18.11 -2.28 -1.03
C PHE A 103 -18.33 -3.45 -0.05
N LEU A 104 -17.76 -3.40 1.15
CA LEU A 104 -17.98 -4.41 2.19
C LEU A 104 -19.44 -4.42 2.67
N GLN A 105 -20.05 -3.25 2.85
CA GLN A 105 -21.45 -3.14 3.25
C GLN A 105 -22.39 -3.77 2.23
N ASP A 106 -22.15 -3.56 0.94
CA ASP A 106 -22.92 -4.18 -0.14
C ASP A 106 -22.81 -5.70 -0.10
N ILE A 107 -21.61 -6.26 0.12
CA ILE A 107 -21.43 -7.71 0.25
C ILE A 107 -22.16 -8.24 1.49
N TYR A 108 -22.00 -7.58 2.64
CA TYR A 108 -22.61 -7.97 3.91
C TYR A 108 -24.14 -8.03 3.80
N ASN A 109 -24.76 -7.02 3.18
CA ASN A 109 -26.20 -7.00 2.97
C ASN A 109 -26.69 -8.13 2.05
N ASN A 110 -25.86 -8.54 1.08
CA ASN A 110 -26.22 -9.55 0.08
C ASN A 110 -25.83 -10.99 0.46
N ASN A 111 -24.96 -11.18 1.45
CA ASN A 111 -24.51 -12.51 1.90
C ASN A 111 -25.26 -13.01 3.16
N GLY A 112 -26.34 -12.30 3.54
CA GLY A 112 -27.12 -12.61 4.73
C GLY A 112 -26.51 -12.08 6.03
N ASN A 113 -25.88 -10.91 5.98
CA ASN A 113 -25.25 -10.24 7.13
C ASN A 113 -24.14 -11.08 7.77
N LYS A 114 -23.40 -11.83 6.95
CA LYS A 114 -22.24 -12.60 7.39
C LYS A 114 -20.99 -11.73 7.31
N LYS A 115 -20.20 -11.75 8.38
CA LYS A 115 -18.88 -11.13 8.43
C LYS A 115 -17.99 -11.62 7.29
N ILE A 116 -17.24 -10.70 6.69
CA ILE A 116 -16.41 -10.91 5.50
C ILE A 116 -14.95 -11.07 5.94
N TYR A 117 -14.23 -12.01 5.33
CA TYR A 117 -12.80 -12.17 5.56
C TYR A 117 -12.01 -11.44 4.47
N ILE A 118 -10.87 -10.86 4.82
CA ILE A 118 -10.09 -10.03 3.91
C ILE A 118 -8.69 -10.62 3.73
N ILE A 119 -8.23 -10.71 2.50
CA ILE A 119 -6.82 -10.94 2.18
C ILE A 119 -6.30 -9.67 1.52
N ALA A 120 -5.43 -8.98 2.26
CA ALA A 120 -4.96 -7.66 1.91
C ALA A 120 -3.47 -7.68 1.60
N HIS A 121 -3.09 -7.13 0.45
CA HIS A 121 -1.69 -6.99 0.06
C HIS A 121 -1.21 -5.56 0.28
N SER A 122 -0.02 -5.39 0.87
CA SER A 122 0.69 -4.11 0.97
C SER A 122 -0.23 -2.98 1.48
N ASN A 123 -0.36 -1.87 0.74
CA ASN A 123 -1.25 -0.73 1.05
C ASN A 123 -2.72 -1.12 1.25
N GLY A 124 -3.20 -2.18 0.60
CA GLY A 124 -4.56 -2.71 0.82
C GLY A 124 -4.81 -3.10 2.27
N GLY A 125 -3.75 -3.50 2.99
CA GLY A 125 -3.86 -3.82 4.42
C GLY A 125 -4.08 -2.59 5.29
N LEU A 126 -3.49 -1.44 4.93
CA LEU A 126 -3.72 -0.17 5.64
C LEU A 126 -5.19 0.26 5.49
N ILE A 127 -5.72 0.18 4.26
CA ILE A 127 -7.13 0.45 3.95
C ILE A 127 -8.04 -0.49 4.75
N SER A 128 -7.67 -1.77 4.84
CA SER A 128 -8.45 -2.79 5.53
C SER A 128 -8.48 -2.61 7.05
N LEU A 129 -7.34 -2.24 7.66
CA LEU A 129 -7.29 -1.95 9.10
C LEU A 129 -8.12 -0.69 9.43
N SER A 130 -7.99 0.36 8.62
CA SER A 130 -8.80 1.58 8.75
C SER A 130 -10.30 1.27 8.65
N ALA A 131 -10.70 0.39 7.71
CA ALA A 131 -12.09 -0.06 7.59
C ALA A 131 -12.56 -0.90 8.79
N LEU A 132 -11.70 -1.77 9.33
CA LEU A 132 -11.98 -2.56 10.54
C LEU A 132 -12.26 -1.67 11.75
N HIS A 133 -11.43 -0.65 11.96
CA HIS A 133 -11.60 0.28 13.08
C HIS A 133 -12.88 1.11 12.99
N GLN A 134 -13.36 1.41 11.78
CA GLN A 134 -14.57 2.19 11.55
C GLN A 134 -15.85 1.32 11.53
N HIS A 135 -15.78 0.12 10.95
CA HIS A 135 -16.94 -0.77 10.77
C HIS A 135 -16.62 -2.23 11.17
N PRO A 136 -16.33 -2.49 12.45
CA PRO A 136 -15.88 -3.82 12.90
C PRO A 136 -16.91 -4.93 12.70
N HIS A 137 -18.20 -4.59 12.66
CA HIS A 137 -19.27 -5.56 12.43
C HIS A 137 -19.23 -6.21 11.04
N LEU A 138 -18.55 -5.60 10.05
CA LEU A 138 -18.46 -6.12 8.69
C LEU A 138 -17.40 -7.23 8.55
N ILE A 139 -16.40 -7.28 9.43
CA ILE A 139 -15.16 -8.02 9.19
C ILE A 139 -15.00 -9.18 10.17
N GLY A 140 -14.75 -10.37 9.62
CA GLY A 140 -14.58 -11.63 10.34
C GLY A 140 -13.13 -12.01 10.61
N GLY A 141 -12.19 -11.44 9.86
CA GLY A 141 -10.75 -11.65 10.02
C GLY A 141 -9.97 -11.09 8.84
N ILE A 142 -8.68 -10.83 9.03
CA ILE A 142 -7.82 -10.22 8.00
C ILE A 142 -6.45 -10.91 7.94
N ILE A 143 -6.01 -11.23 6.71
CA ILE A 143 -4.62 -11.54 6.39
C ILE A 143 -3.96 -10.30 5.79
N PHE A 144 -2.88 -9.84 6.41
CA PHE A 144 -2.08 -8.69 5.98
C PHE A 144 -0.75 -9.17 5.37
N ALA A 145 -0.65 -9.20 4.05
CA ALA A 145 0.56 -9.60 3.34
C ALA A 145 1.48 -8.40 3.08
N GLY A 146 2.58 -8.31 3.82
CA GLY A 146 3.60 -7.25 3.65
C GLY A 146 3.07 -5.83 3.89
N THR A 147 2.07 -5.66 4.77
CA THR A 147 1.44 -4.35 4.99
C THR A 147 2.36 -3.42 5.79
N PRO A 148 2.69 -2.21 5.29
CA PRO A 148 3.64 -1.31 5.93
C PRO A 148 2.98 -0.44 7.00
N PHE A 149 2.53 -1.03 8.11
CA PHE A 149 1.91 -0.27 9.22
C PHE A 149 2.86 0.77 9.82
N GLY A 150 4.14 0.42 9.95
CA GLY A 150 5.21 1.34 10.36
C GLY A 150 5.77 2.18 9.22
N GLY A 151 5.14 2.19 8.04
CA GLY A 151 5.64 2.84 6.82
C GLY A 151 6.77 2.06 6.12
N ALA A 152 7.25 2.62 5.02
CA ALA A 152 8.29 2.06 4.17
C ALA A 152 9.32 3.16 3.81
N PRO A 153 10.47 3.23 4.51
CA PRO A 153 11.44 4.30 4.33
C PRO A 153 11.94 4.44 2.89
N GLY A 154 12.02 3.33 2.14
CA GLY A 154 12.38 3.33 0.72
C GLY A 154 11.59 4.31 -0.15
N ILE A 155 10.39 4.74 0.29
CA ILE A 155 9.55 5.69 -0.44
C ILE A 155 10.21 7.05 -0.71
N PHE A 156 11.12 7.50 0.16
CA PHE A 156 11.86 8.75 -0.06
C PHE A 156 12.77 8.66 -1.30
N GLY A 157 13.38 7.51 -1.54
CA GLY A 157 14.15 7.26 -2.76
C GLY A 157 13.29 7.34 -4.01
N ASN A 158 12.07 6.81 -3.95
CA ASN A 158 11.11 6.88 -5.06
C ASN A 158 10.62 8.32 -5.31
N LEU A 159 10.43 9.12 -4.26
CA LEU A 159 10.06 10.53 -4.38
C LEU A 159 11.18 11.37 -5.01
N ARG A 160 12.45 11.02 -4.78
CA ARG A 160 13.61 11.75 -5.34
C ARG A 160 14.00 11.33 -6.75
N HIS A 161 13.90 10.05 -7.05
CA HIS A 161 14.47 9.45 -8.27
C HIS A 161 13.41 8.83 -9.19
N GLY A 162 12.16 8.73 -8.73
CA GLY A 162 11.16 7.91 -9.39
C GLY A 162 11.43 6.41 -9.25
N ILE A 163 10.71 5.59 -10.02
CA ILE A 163 10.92 4.15 -10.15
C ILE A 163 11.10 3.83 -11.63
N SER A 164 12.19 3.18 -12.00
CA SER A 164 12.33 2.69 -13.38
C SER A 164 11.47 1.43 -13.56
N LEU A 165 10.43 1.49 -14.39
CA LEU A 165 9.68 0.32 -14.82
C LEU A 165 10.23 -0.17 -16.17
N LEU A 166 10.94 -1.30 -16.16
CA LEU A 166 11.59 -1.88 -17.34
C LEU A 166 12.49 -0.85 -18.05
N PHE A 167 12.18 -0.52 -19.31
CA PHE A 167 12.93 0.43 -20.13
C PHE A 167 12.40 1.87 -20.06
N ASN A 168 11.35 2.15 -19.27
CA ASN A 168 10.72 3.47 -19.23
C ASN A 168 10.98 4.20 -17.90
N LYS A 169 11.78 5.27 -17.99
CA LYS A 169 12.15 6.13 -16.86
C LYS A 169 11.21 7.33 -16.65
N LYS A 170 10.25 7.57 -17.55
CA LYS A 170 9.36 8.75 -17.52
C LYS A 170 7.99 8.48 -16.91
N ILE A 171 7.48 7.24 -17.00
CA ILE A 171 6.14 6.88 -16.49
C ILE A 171 6.02 7.08 -14.97
N GLN A 172 7.15 6.90 -14.30
CA GLN A 172 7.27 6.84 -12.86
C GLN A 172 8.40 7.76 -12.42
N ASP A 173 8.53 8.92 -13.07
CA ASP A 173 9.46 9.95 -12.64
C ASP A 173 9.07 10.47 -11.24
N ASP A 174 9.96 11.27 -10.68
CA ASP A 174 9.79 11.94 -9.40
C ASP A 174 8.56 12.87 -9.39
N ALA A 175 8.29 13.58 -10.49
CA ALA A 175 7.08 14.39 -10.66
C ALA A 175 5.79 13.56 -10.54
N ALA A 176 5.75 12.38 -11.19
CA ALA A 176 4.61 11.48 -11.09
C ALA A 176 4.43 10.98 -9.65
N HIS A 177 5.50 10.55 -8.96
CA HIS A 177 5.41 10.09 -7.57
C HIS A 177 4.94 11.18 -6.62
N PHE A 178 5.44 12.41 -6.80
CA PHE A 178 5.01 13.57 -6.03
C PHE A 178 3.50 13.79 -6.11
N ALA A 179 2.88 13.51 -7.27
CA ALA A 179 1.45 13.70 -7.45
C ALA A 179 0.56 12.57 -6.90
N LEU A 180 1.14 11.43 -6.48
CA LEU A 180 0.39 10.29 -5.95
C LEU A 180 0.15 10.44 -4.45
N ARG A 181 -1.08 10.74 -4.04
CA ARG A 181 -1.38 11.04 -2.63
C ARG A 181 -1.15 9.83 -1.70
N THR A 182 -1.38 8.61 -2.19
CA THR A 182 -1.12 7.37 -1.42
C THR A 182 0.36 7.21 -1.03
N VAL A 183 1.31 7.75 -1.82
CA VAL A 183 2.75 7.64 -1.54
C VAL A 183 3.10 8.21 -0.17
N PHE A 184 2.48 9.33 0.21
CA PHE A 184 2.74 9.99 1.49
C PHE A 184 2.17 9.21 2.69
N SER A 185 1.13 8.39 2.48
CA SER A 185 0.61 7.48 3.51
C SER A 185 1.51 6.26 3.76
N LEU A 186 2.56 6.08 2.96
CA LEU A 186 3.58 5.04 3.16
C LEU A 186 4.81 5.57 3.90
N MET A 187 4.89 6.87 4.18
CA MET A 187 5.98 7.41 5.00
C MET A 187 5.85 6.93 6.45
N PRO A 188 6.95 6.68 7.17
CA PRO A 188 6.82 6.23 8.54
C PRO A 188 6.18 7.26 9.47
N PRO A 189 5.12 6.90 10.22
CA PRO A 189 4.46 7.87 11.10
C PRO A 189 5.28 8.22 12.35
N LYS A 190 6.31 7.41 12.69
CA LYS A 190 7.15 7.58 13.89
C LYS A 190 8.35 8.51 13.69
N LEU A 191 8.47 9.15 12.51
CA LEU A 191 9.61 10.03 12.18
C LEU A 191 10.97 9.33 12.23
N ASP A 192 10.98 8.01 11.99
CA ASP A 192 12.14 7.13 12.17
C ASP A 192 12.73 6.63 10.83
N ALA A 193 12.47 7.36 9.75
CA ALA A 193 13.00 7.05 8.42
C ALA A 193 14.46 7.47 8.26
N PHE A 194 14.91 8.42 9.08
CA PHE A 194 16.21 9.06 8.93
C PHE A 194 17.06 8.91 10.19
N LYS A 195 18.34 8.56 10.00
CA LYS A 195 19.35 8.50 11.06
C LYS A 195 20.26 9.72 11.00
N ASP A 196 20.81 10.11 12.15
CA ASP A 196 21.87 11.10 12.20
C ASP A 196 23.11 10.56 11.47
N GLN A 197 23.76 11.41 10.65
CA GLN A 197 24.93 11.00 9.86
C GLN A 197 26.17 10.71 10.72
N ASP A 198 26.29 11.37 11.87
CA ASP A 198 27.45 11.32 12.77
C ASP A 198 27.22 10.29 13.90
N ASP A 199 25.96 9.97 14.21
CA ASP A 199 25.56 8.96 15.20
C ASP A 199 24.39 8.09 14.71
N SER A 200 24.70 6.96 14.07
CA SER A 200 23.70 6.04 13.52
C SER A 200 22.75 5.41 14.54
N THR A 201 23.03 5.55 15.85
CA THR A 201 22.10 5.08 16.90
C THR A 201 20.91 6.03 17.03
N LYS A 202 21.08 7.31 16.71
CA LYS A 202 20.06 8.36 16.84
C LYS A 202 19.29 8.58 15.55
N TYR A 203 18.00 8.85 15.69
CA TYR A 203 17.18 9.34 14.58
C TYR A 203 17.45 10.82 14.33
N ALA A 204 17.37 11.24 13.07
CA ALA A 204 17.38 12.65 12.74
C ALA A 204 16.14 13.30 13.36
N ASN A 205 16.32 14.41 14.09
CA ASN A 205 15.21 15.15 14.70
C ASN A 205 14.52 16.00 13.63
N ILE A 206 13.68 15.37 12.82
CA ILE A 206 13.07 16.00 11.65
C ILE A 206 11.65 15.51 11.39
N ASP A 207 10.73 16.44 11.17
CA ASP A 207 9.33 16.13 10.88
C ASP A 207 9.06 16.24 9.38
N TYR A 208 9.21 15.12 8.65
CA TYR A 208 8.89 15.08 7.22
C TYR A 208 7.39 15.10 6.90
N PHE A 209 6.51 15.30 7.89
CA PHE A 209 5.13 15.72 7.65
C PHE A 209 4.92 17.24 7.79
N ASP A 210 5.96 18.01 8.14
CA ASP A 210 5.97 19.47 8.06
C ASP A 210 6.46 19.93 6.68
N VAL A 211 5.64 20.70 5.96
CA VAL A 211 6.00 21.22 4.63
C VAL A 211 7.22 22.15 4.67
N GLU A 212 7.50 22.79 5.82
CA GLU A 212 8.66 23.66 5.97
C GLU A 212 9.97 22.87 5.89
N GLU A 213 10.01 21.63 6.37
CA GLU A 213 11.17 20.74 6.20
C GLU A 213 11.41 20.39 4.73
N TRP A 214 10.35 20.22 3.93
CA TRP A 214 10.46 20.01 2.48
C TRP A 214 10.97 21.25 1.74
N LYS A 215 10.60 22.46 2.19
CA LYS A 215 11.11 23.71 1.64
C LYS A 215 12.58 23.95 1.99
N ASN A 216 13.04 23.44 3.13
CA ASN A 216 14.40 23.59 3.67
C ASN A 216 15.29 22.37 3.42
N SER A 217 14.91 21.50 2.47
CA SER A 217 15.65 20.29 2.11
C SER A 217 15.79 20.12 0.61
N ASP A 218 16.47 19.06 0.18
CA ASP A 218 16.61 18.65 -1.22
C ASP A 218 15.73 17.45 -1.62
N TRP A 219 14.77 17.07 -0.77
CA TRP A 219 14.09 15.78 -0.87
C TRP A 219 13.18 15.64 -2.10
N SER A 220 12.59 16.75 -2.55
CA SER A 220 11.71 16.78 -3.71
C SER A 220 12.20 17.79 -4.73
N LEU A 221 12.61 17.32 -5.91
CA LEU A 221 12.89 18.22 -7.03
C LEU A 221 11.64 18.97 -7.48
N ALA A 222 10.46 18.34 -7.34
CA ALA A 222 9.19 18.98 -7.60
C ALA A 222 8.87 20.14 -6.64
N ILE A 223 9.67 20.43 -5.62
CA ILE A 223 9.56 21.67 -4.81
C ILE A 223 10.72 22.63 -5.08
N ASN A 224 11.90 22.09 -5.35
CA ASN A 224 13.16 22.83 -5.37
C ASN A 224 13.63 23.27 -6.76
N GLU A 225 13.10 22.66 -7.81
CA GLU A 225 13.46 22.95 -9.19
C GLU A 225 12.25 23.45 -9.99
N ASP A 226 12.55 24.25 -11.02
CA ASP A 226 11.60 24.71 -12.01
C ASP A 226 12.02 24.23 -13.39
N ASN A 227 11.28 23.27 -13.93
CA ASN A 227 11.45 22.77 -15.29
C ASN A 227 10.08 22.51 -15.94
N PRO A 228 10.00 22.32 -17.27
CA PRO A 228 8.72 22.11 -17.94
C PRO A 228 7.87 20.97 -17.37
N ARG A 229 8.51 19.91 -16.86
CA ARG A 229 7.83 18.75 -16.28
C ARG A 229 7.18 19.10 -14.94
N TYR A 230 7.84 19.86 -14.07
CA TYR A 230 7.24 20.29 -12.81
C TYR A 230 6.21 21.40 -12.98
N ASN A 231 6.38 22.25 -14.00
CA ASN A 231 5.39 23.28 -14.34
C ASN A 231 4.03 22.69 -14.76
N GLU A 232 3.99 21.42 -15.20
CA GLU A 232 2.73 20.69 -15.43
C GLU A 232 1.96 20.39 -14.14
N LEU A 233 2.63 20.33 -12.99
CA LEU A 233 2.02 20.12 -11.68
C LEU A 233 1.49 21.42 -11.06
N GLY A 234 1.78 22.56 -11.67
CA GLY A 234 1.43 23.90 -11.19
C GLY A 234 2.64 24.73 -10.80
N THR A 235 2.38 25.97 -10.40
CA THR A 235 3.39 26.88 -9.83
C THR A 235 4.04 26.28 -8.60
N ARG A 236 5.22 26.78 -8.21
CA ARG A 236 5.89 26.34 -6.97
C ARG A 236 4.98 26.44 -5.75
N GLN A 237 4.22 27.53 -5.62
CA GLN A 237 3.29 27.70 -4.49
C GLN A 237 2.16 26.67 -4.52
N GLU A 238 1.56 26.40 -5.68
CA GLU A 238 0.52 25.37 -5.79
C GLU A 238 1.03 23.97 -5.45
N ARG A 239 2.29 23.65 -5.82
CA ARG A 239 2.96 22.38 -5.45
C ARG A 239 3.18 22.28 -3.94
N ILE A 240 3.60 23.37 -3.29
CA ILE A 240 3.74 23.45 -1.82
C ILE A 240 2.38 23.28 -1.13
N ASP A 241 1.34 23.98 -1.60
CA ASP A 241 0.00 23.89 -1.02
C ASP A 241 -0.59 22.48 -1.20
N TYR A 242 -0.34 21.84 -2.34
CA TYR A 242 -0.68 20.44 -2.60
C TYR A 242 0.01 19.52 -1.60
N LEU A 243 1.33 19.70 -1.40
CA LEU A 243 2.12 18.88 -0.50
C LEU A 243 1.58 19.00 0.93
N GLN A 244 1.37 20.23 1.43
CA GLN A 244 0.81 20.47 2.77
C GLN A 244 -0.52 19.73 2.97
N ARG A 245 -1.46 19.83 2.02
CA ARG A 245 -2.75 19.13 2.12
C ARG A 245 -2.58 17.60 2.13
N THR A 246 -1.61 17.10 1.38
CA THR A 246 -1.35 15.67 1.22
C THR A 246 -0.64 15.08 2.45
N LEU A 247 0.32 15.80 3.04
CA LEU A 247 0.96 15.42 4.30
C LEU A 247 -0.05 15.38 5.45
N GLU A 248 -0.95 16.37 5.52
CA GLU A 248 -2.01 16.39 6.52
C GLU A 248 -3.04 15.28 6.33
N ALA A 249 -3.34 14.90 5.09
CA ALA A 249 -4.16 13.71 4.81
C ALA A 249 -3.44 12.43 5.28
N ALA A 250 -2.16 12.26 4.96
CA ALA A 250 -1.39 11.11 5.44
C ALA A 250 -1.39 11.00 6.97
N LYS A 251 -1.17 12.12 7.69
CA LYS A 251 -1.26 12.17 9.16
C LYS A 251 -2.64 11.74 9.68
N ARG A 252 -3.72 12.30 9.12
CA ARG A 252 -5.09 11.90 9.50
C ARG A 252 -5.35 10.43 9.23
N PHE A 253 -4.91 9.92 8.09
CA PHE A 253 -5.04 8.51 7.76
C PHE A 253 -4.29 7.61 8.75
N HIS A 254 -3.05 7.93 9.12
CA HIS A 254 -2.29 7.15 10.11
C HIS A 254 -3.02 7.09 11.47
N LYS A 255 -3.71 8.16 11.86
CA LYS A 255 -4.55 8.15 13.08
C LYS A 255 -5.70 7.15 13.02
N THR A 256 -6.23 6.85 11.83
CA THR A 256 -7.27 5.82 11.69
C THR A 256 -6.75 4.39 11.92
N LEU A 257 -5.42 4.19 11.88
CA LEU A 257 -4.78 2.90 12.10
C LEU A 257 -4.49 2.63 13.57
N GLU A 258 -4.54 3.64 14.44
CA GLU A 258 -4.36 3.47 15.89
C GLU A 258 -5.54 2.70 16.50
N LYS A 259 -5.29 1.96 17.59
CA LYS A 259 -6.33 1.22 18.32
C LYS A 259 -7.44 2.19 18.75
N PRO A 260 -8.71 2.01 18.34
CA PRO A 260 -9.75 3.02 18.57
C PRO A 260 -10.13 3.21 20.04
N SER A 261 -10.07 2.14 20.84
CA SER A 261 -10.35 2.16 22.27
C SER A 261 -9.74 0.93 22.94
N GLU A 262 -9.53 0.98 24.26
CA GLU A 262 -8.91 -0.15 24.97
C GLU A 262 -9.70 -1.45 24.89
N ASN A 263 -11.04 -1.33 24.85
CA ASN A 263 -11.97 -2.45 24.81
C ASN A 263 -12.38 -2.84 23.37
N PHE A 264 -11.66 -2.34 22.35
CA PHE A 264 -11.95 -2.72 20.97
C PHE A 264 -11.68 -4.23 20.76
N GLU A 265 -12.71 -4.98 20.41
CA GLU A 265 -12.60 -6.41 20.13
C GLU A 265 -12.15 -6.64 18.69
N TYR A 266 -10.98 -7.26 18.54
CA TYR A 266 -10.43 -7.59 17.23
C TYR A 266 -10.91 -8.97 16.76
N PRO A 267 -11.33 -9.12 15.49
CA PRO A 267 -11.43 -10.44 14.87
C PRO A 267 -10.02 -11.06 14.73
N PRO A 268 -9.90 -12.35 14.38
CA PRO A 268 -8.60 -12.95 14.07
C PRO A 268 -7.85 -12.16 12.99
N LEU A 269 -6.63 -11.70 13.34
CA LEU A 269 -5.71 -11.01 12.44
C LEU A 269 -4.44 -11.84 12.25
N CYS A 270 -3.95 -11.89 11.02
CA CYS A 270 -2.71 -12.58 10.68
C CYS A 270 -1.86 -11.69 9.78
N THR A 271 -0.56 -11.62 10.04
CA THR A 271 0.42 -11.02 9.12
C THR A 271 1.11 -12.12 8.33
N LEU A 272 1.28 -11.92 7.02
CA LEU A 272 2.06 -12.77 6.13
C LEU A 272 3.30 -11.97 5.69
N VAL A 273 4.48 -12.36 6.18
CA VAL A 273 5.68 -11.52 6.14
C VAL A 273 6.90 -12.30 5.67
N SER A 274 7.90 -11.59 5.15
CA SER A 274 9.23 -12.12 4.88
C SER A 274 10.29 -11.30 5.61
N ASN A 275 11.40 -11.94 5.96
CA ASN A 275 12.56 -11.34 6.62
C ASN A 275 13.88 -11.80 6.01
N ILE A 276 13.87 -12.34 4.80
CA ILE A 276 15.08 -12.88 4.16
C ILE A 276 15.57 -12.01 2.99
N HIS A 277 14.83 -10.95 2.66
CA HIS A 277 15.17 -10.06 1.56
C HIS A 277 15.76 -8.76 2.11
N LEU A 278 16.90 -8.37 1.54
CA LEU A 278 17.52 -7.09 1.80
C LEU A 278 16.54 -5.97 1.47
N THR A 279 16.25 -5.12 2.45
CA THR A 279 15.21 -4.10 2.37
C THR A 279 15.74 -2.77 2.89
N ASN A 280 15.19 -1.66 2.39
CA ASN A 280 15.57 -0.33 2.85
C ASN A 280 14.93 -0.01 4.20
N GLY A 281 15.74 0.06 5.24
CA GLY A 281 15.36 0.37 6.61
C GLY A 281 15.36 1.87 6.94
N GLY A 282 15.90 2.72 6.07
CA GLY A 282 16.04 4.15 6.30
C GLY A 282 17.23 4.76 5.56
N TYR A 283 17.50 6.03 5.82
CA TYR A 283 18.64 6.74 5.25
C TYR A 283 19.35 7.59 6.31
N PRO A 284 20.66 7.80 6.22
CA PRO A 284 21.30 8.88 6.95
C PRO A 284 20.85 10.24 6.40
N MET A 285 20.69 11.22 7.28
CA MET A 285 20.41 12.61 6.94
C MET A 285 21.66 13.45 7.18
N GLY A 286 22.17 14.07 6.12
CA GLY A 286 23.24 15.04 6.18
C GLY A 286 22.75 16.48 5.96
N LYS A 287 23.70 17.37 5.67
CA LYS A 287 23.44 18.74 5.26
C LYS A 287 24.21 19.07 3.98
N LEU A 288 23.61 19.88 3.13
CA LEU A 288 24.31 20.53 2.02
C LEU A 288 25.17 21.70 2.53
N ASP A 289 26.09 22.18 1.70
CA ASP A 289 26.93 23.34 2.00
C ASP A 289 26.11 24.61 2.32
N ASP A 290 24.91 24.72 1.75
CA ASP A 290 23.97 25.83 1.99
C ASP A 290 23.12 25.65 3.27
N GLY A 291 23.35 24.58 4.03
CA GLY A 291 22.69 24.29 5.30
C GLY A 291 21.38 23.52 5.20
N ARG A 292 20.85 23.27 3.98
CA ARG A 292 19.63 22.47 3.79
C ARG A 292 19.83 21.00 4.17
N HIS A 293 18.78 20.36 4.66
CA HIS A 293 18.78 18.93 4.94
C HIS A 293 18.89 18.12 3.64
N SER A 294 19.71 17.06 3.64
CA SER A 294 19.91 16.18 2.49
C SER A 294 19.92 14.72 2.87
N ILE A 295 19.17 13.91 2.12
CA ILE A 295 19.13 12.46 2.32
C ILE A 295 20.31 11.83 1.59
N LEU A 296 21.11 11.02 2.30
CA LEU A 296 22.23 10.29 1.72
C LEU A 296 21.73 8.97 1.09
N TYR A 297 21.12 9.06 -0.10
CA TYR A 297 20.48 7.94 -0.78
C TYR A 297 21.43 6.78 -1.11
N ASP A 298 22.70 7.06 -1.36
CA ASP A 298 23.77 6.09 -1.63
C ASP A 298 24.18 5.29 -0.38
N LYS A 299 23.78 5.76 0.81
CA LYS A 299 24.05 5.12 2.11
C LYS A 299 22.78 4.56 2.76
N ALA A 300 21.81 4.13 1.95
CA ALA A 300 20.59 3.48 2.43
C ALA A 300 20.91 2.39 3.47
N ILE A 301 20.19 2.42 4.59
CA ILE A 301 20.39 1.50 5.71
C ILE A 301 19.72 0.18 5.37
N ALA A 302 20.49 -0.90 5.38
CA ALA A 302 20.01 -2.25 5.18
C ALA A 302 19.18 -2.73 6.37
N ALA A 303 18.07 -3.41 6.08
CA ALA A 303 17.25 -4.13 7.05
C ALA A 303 16.71 -5.42 6.43
N ASP A 304 16.34 -6.37 7.28
CA ASP A 304 15.64 -7.57 6.88
C ASP A 304 14.16 -7.26 6.59
N GLY A 305 13.63 -7.84 5.53
CA GLY A 305 12.23 -7.64 5.13
C GLY A 305 11.84 -8.44 3.90
N ASP A 306 10.94 -7.87 3.11
CA ASP A 306 10.37 -8.48 1.91
C ASP A 306 10.85 -7.84 0.59
N SER A 307 11.94 -7.06 0.61
CA SER A 307 12.47 -6.24 -0.48
C SER A 307 11.76 -4.89 -0.70
N ALA A 308 10.71 -4.59 0.06
CA ALA A 308 10.03 -3.28 0.02
C ALA A 308 9.77 -2.72 1.42
N VAL A 309 9.36 -3.57 2.36
CA VAL A 309 8.99 -3.21 3.73
C VAL A 309 9.84 -4.00 4.72
N PRO A 310 10.59 -3.33 5.61
CA PRO A 310 11.29 -4.00 6.70
C PRO A 310 10.31 -4.78 7.59
N ILE A 311 10.66 -5.98 8.04
CA ILE A 311 9.74 -6.82 8.83
C ILE A 311 9.26 -6.12 10.12
N GLU A 312 10.11 -5.33 10.76
CA GLU A 312 9.73 -4.57 11.95
C GLU A 312 8.59 -3.57 11.70
N ARG A 313 8.43 -3.13 10.45
CA ARG A 313 7.39 -2.19 10.01
C ARG A 313 6.12 -2.89 9.52
N THR A 314 6.10 -4.22 9.44
CA THR A 314 4.87 -5.00 9.15
C THR A 314 4.10 -5.39 10.41
N LYS A 315 4.62 -5.06 11.59
CA LYS A 315 3.91 -5.26 12.87
C LYS A 315 2.72 -4.30 12.94
N LEU A 316 1.57 -4.82 13.34
CA LEU A 316 0.38 -3.99 13.59
C LEU A 316 0.67 -2.95 14.68
N PRO A 317 -0.05 -1.82 14.70
CA PRO A 317 0.04 -0.82 15.76
C PRO A 317 -0.07 -1.41 17.17
N GLU A 318 0.52 -0.72 18.13
CA GLU A 318 0.61 -1.20 19.52
C GLU A 318 -0.77 -1.52 20.11
N GLY A 319 -0.84 -2.62 20.85
CA GLY A 319 -2.08 -3.07 21.50
C GLY A 319 -3.05 -3.84 20.61
N ILE A 320 -2.74 -4.05 19.33
CA ILE A 320 -3.55 -4.86 18.41
C ILE A 320 -3.03 -6.31 18.39
N PRO A 321 -3.86 -7.33 18.72
CA PRO A 321 -3.45 -8.73 18.71
C PRO A 321 -3.41 -9.28 17.29
N PHE A 322 -2.38 -10.07 16.97
CA PHE A 322 -2.25 -10.75 15.68
C PHE A 322 -1.33 -11.96 15.76
N GLU A 323 -1.46 -12.83 14.77
CA GLU A 323 -0.55 -13.95 14.52
C GLU A 323 0.38 -13.64 13.35
N VAL A 324 1.49 -14.37 13.25
CA VAL A 324 2.51 -14.18 12.21
C VAL A 324 2.73 -15.47 11.45
N VAL A 325 2.65 -15.38 10.12
CA VAL A 325 3.05 -16.44 9.20
C VAL A 325 4.20 -15.92 8.34
N HIS A 326 5.27 -16.71 8.25
CA HIS A 326 6.44 -16.38 7.46
C HIS A 326 6.37 -17.01 6.06
N THR A 327 6.90 -16.29 5.08
CA THR A 327 7.16 -16.76 3.71
C THR A 327 8.56 -16.35 3.26
N ASN A 328 9.10 -17.11 2.30
CA ASN A 328 10.37 -16.78 1.64
C ASN A 328 10.17 -15.90 0.39
N ASN A 329 8.93 -15.61 0.00
CA ASN A 329 8.64 -14.79 -1.17
C ASN A 329 8.91 -13.30 -0.89
N SER A 330 9.28 -12.56 -1.92
CA SER A 330 9.45 -11.11 -1.86
C SER A 330 8.09 -10.40 -1.95
N HIS A 331 8.08 -9.08 -1.72
CA HIS A 331 6.89 -8.28 -1.49
C HIS A 331 5.79 -8.49 -2.53
N GLY A 332 6.15 -8.51 -3.82
CA GLY A 332 5.21 -8.65 -4.92
C GLY A 332 4.58 -10.06 -5.04
N SER A 333 5.23 -11.08 -4.49
CA SER A 333 4.84 -12.48 -4.62
C SER A 333 4.45 -13.14 -3.30
N LEU A 334 4.28 -12.39 -2.20
CA LEU A 334 3.89 -12.93 -0.89
C LEU A 334 2.66 -13.85 -0.98
N LEU A 335 1.63 -13.44 -1.72
CA LEU A 335 0.39 -14.21 -1.91
C LEU A 335 0.51 -15.38 -2.91
N GLU A 336 1.66 -15.54 -3.58
CA GLU A 336 1.94 -16.68 -4.45
C GLU A 336 2.47 -17.90 -3.67
N ASP A 337 2.90 -17.71 -2.41
CA ASP A 337 3.22 -18.79 -1.50
C ASP A 337 1.92 -19.39 -0.93
N LEU A 338 1.31 -20.27 -1.72
CA LEU A 338 0.02 -20.86 -1.37
C LEU A 338 0.06 -21.67 -0.06
N GLU A 339 1.22 -22.21 0.32
CA GLU A 339 1.36 -22.93 1.59
C GLU A 339 1.32 -21.97 2.78
N ALA A 340 2.02 -20.84 2.69
CA ALA A 340 1.96 -19.79 3.70
C ALA A 340 0.57 -19.14 3.75
N VAL A 341 -0.07 -18.88 2.59
CA VAL A 341 -1.46 -18.41 2.53
C VAL A 341 -2.41 -19.41 3.20
N GLY A 342 -2.23 -20.72 2.97
CA GLY A 342 -3.00 -21.77 3.63
C GLY A 342 -2.87 -21.73 5.16
N LYS A 343 -1.65 -21.61 5.68
CA LYS A 343 -1.39 -21.44 7.12
C LYS A 343 -2.05 -20.18 7.68
N ALA A 344 -2.00 -19.07 6.94
CA ALA A 344 -2.65 -17.83 7.34
C ALA A 344 -4.19 -17.96 7.36
N LEU A 345 -4.77 -18.64 6.37
CA LEU A 345 -6.21 -18.96 6.33
C LEU A 345 -6.62 -19.82 7.53
N GLN A 346 -5.88 -20.89 7.80
CA GLN A 346 -6.10 -21.73 8.99
C GLN A 346 -6.10 -20.89 10.27
N THR A 347 -5.19 -19.93 10.38
CA THR A 347 -5.06 -19.06 11.56
C THR A 347 -6.29 -18.16 11.79
N ILE A 348 -6.85 -17.57 10.72
CA ILE A 348 -7.98 -16.66 10.85
C ILE A 348 -9.35 -17.38 10.92
N PHE A 349 -9.44 -18.61 10.40
CA PHE A 349 -10.69 -19.39 10.41
C PHE A 349 -10.79 -20.39 11.58
N ASN A 350 -9.68 -20.92 12.12
CA ASN A 350 -9.74 -21.89 13.24
C ASN A 350 -9.93 -21.27 14.63
N LYS A 351 -9.84 -19.94 14.77
CA LYS A 351 -9.99 -19.27 16.07
C LYS A 351 -11.45 -19.12 16.54
N HIS A 352 -12.39 -19.87 15.97
CA HIS A 352 -13.81 -19.84 16.32
C HIS A 352 -14.40 -21.24 16.52
#